data_AF-A0A443J3P2-F1
#
_entry.id   AF-A0A443J3P2-F1
#
_cell.length_a   1.000
_cell.length_b   1.000
_cell.length_c   1.000
_cell.angle_alpha   90.00
_cell.angle_beta   90.00
_cell.angle_gamma   90.00
#
_symmetry.space_group_name_H-M   'P 1'
#
loop_
_entity.id
_entity.type
_entity.pdbx_description
1 polymer ?
#
loop_
_entity_poly.entity_id
_entity_poly.type
_entity_poly.pdbx_seq_one_letter_code
_entity_poly.pdbx_strand_id
1 'polypeptide(L)'
;MTRHGKLAALDGIARMKRELELAELARLNARKRELAREREALQRQTAEALRAGTDAPAVALAAERFGRWTHARTAAIAVQEHRIDDAAAAQKDRAAQAVGRHHVLERIVARLRRDDARMRP
;
A
#
# COMPACT_ATOMS: atom_id res chain seq x y z
N MET A 1 1.45 -35.63 -16.09
CA MET A 1 1.75 -34.19 -16.31
C MET A 1 3.13 -34.04 -16.92
N THR A 2 3.25 -33.42 -18.09
CA THR A 2 4.54 -33.16 -18.76
C THR A 2 5.33 -32.08 -18.01
N ARG A 3 6.67 -32.06 -18.20
CA ARG A 3 7.55 -31.01 -17.67
C ARG A 3 7.08 -29.60 -18.04
N HIS A 4 6.58 -29.45 -19.27
CA HIS A 4 5.97 -28.22 -19.78
C HIS A 4 4.71 -27.83 -19.02
N GLY A 5 3.80 -28.77 -18.74
CA GLY A 5 2.60 -28.52 -17.93
C GLY A 5 2.92 -28.09 -16.49
N LYS A 6 3.95 -28.68 -15.87
CA LYS A 6 4.40 -28.27 -14.52
C LYS A 6 4.95 -26.85 -14.51
N LEU A 7 5.74 -26.47 -15.51
CA LEU A 7 6.33 -25.12 -15.60
C LEU A 7 5.28 -24.05 -15.93
N ALA A 8 4.32 -24.33 -16.80
CA ALA A 8 3.20 -23.42 -17.06
C ALA A 8 2.34 -23.19 -15.81
N ALA A 9 2.12 -24.22 -15.00
CA ALA A 9 1.42 -24.08 -13.73
C ALA A 9 2.21 -23.21 -12.72
N LEU A 10 3.53 -23.39 -12.63
CA LEU A 10 4.40 -22.57 -11.77
C LEU A 10 4.45 -21.11 -12.20
N ASP A 11 4.49 -20.85 -13.51
CA ASP A 11 4.41 -19.51 -14.09
C ASP A 11 3.08 -18.82 -13.72
N GLY A 12 1.97 -19.53 -13.86
CA GLY A 12 0.65 -19.05 -13.45
C GLY A 12 0.58 -18.70 -11.95
N ILE A 13 1.12 -19.55 -11.08
CA ILE A 13 1.19 -19.30 -9.63
C ILE A 13 2.06 -18.08 -9.33
N ALA A 14 3.22 -17.95 -9.98
CA ALA A 14 4.12 -16.83 -9.79
C ALA A 14 3.48 -15.50 -10.21
N ARG A 15 2.71 -15.51 -11.30
CA ARG A 15 1.94 -14.34 -11.76
C ARG A 15 0.91 -13.90 -10.73
N MET A 16 0.11 -14.85 -10.23
CA MET A 16 -0.90 -14.57 -9.19
C MET A 16 -0.25 -14.03 -7.91
N LYS A 17 0.88 -14.62 -7.50
CA LYS A 17 1.61 -14.15 -6.31
C LYS A 17 2.12 -12.73 -6.51
N ARG A 18 2.71 -12.42 -7.66
CA ARG A 18 3.13 -11.05 -8.03
C ARG A 18 1.96 -10.06 -7.92
N GLU A 19 0.82 -10.39 -8.50
CA GLU A 19 -0.37 -9.53 -8.47
C GLU A 19 -0.88 -9.31 -7.05
N LEU A 20 -0.92 -10.36 -6.22
CA LEU A 20 -1.31 -10.26 -4.83
C LEU A 20 -0.37 -9.35 -4.02
N GLU A 21 0.95 -9.52 -4.18
CA GLU A 21 1.91 -8.68 -3.44
C GLU A 21 1.84 -7.21 -3.89
N LEU A 22 1.61 -6.94 -5.17
CA LEU A 22 1.44 -5.57 -5.68
C LEU A 22 0.12 -4.95 -5.22
N ALA A 23 -0.97 -5.72 -5.19
CA ALA A 23 -2.27 -5.25 -4.70
C ALA A 23 -2.20 -4.88 -3.22
N GLU A 24 -1.53 -5.69 -2.40
CA GLU A 24 -1.34 -5.40 -0.98
C GLU A 24 -0.48 -4.14 -0.77
N LEU A 25 0.58 -3.96 -1.56
CA LEU A 25 1.37 -2.72 -1.54
C LEU A 25 0.52 -1.50 -1.92
N ALA A 26 -0.34 -1.63 -2.94
CA ALA A 26 -1.25 -0.56 -3.35
C ALA A 26 -2.27 -0.22 -2.25
N ARG A 27 -2.77 -1.23 -1.52
CA ARG A 27 -3.68 -1.05 -0.39
C ARG A 27 -3.02 -0.25 0.75
N LEU A 28 -1.79 -0.61 1.12
CA LEU A 28 -1.02 0.12 2.14
C LEU A 28 -0.79 1.58 1.74
N ASN A 29 -0.38 1.82 0.49
CA ASN A 29 -0.19 3.17 -0.03
C ASN A 29 -1.50 3.98 -0.09
N ALA A 30 -2.62 3.34 -0.44
CA ALA A 30 -3.94 3.98 -0.43
C ALA A 30 -4.33 4.40 0.99
N ARG A 31 -4.14 3.52 1.98
CA ARG A 31 -4.42 3.83 3.39
C ARG A 31 -3.53 4.96 3.92
N LYS A 32 -2.25 5.00 3.54
CA LYS A 32 -1.35 6.11 3.89
C LYS A 32 -1.86 7.45 3.35
N ARG A 33 -2.31 7.49 2.09
CA ARG A 33 -2.90 8.71 1.49
C ARG A 33 -4.20 9.14 2.18
N GLU A 34 -5.02 8.18 2.59
CA GLU A 34 -6.24 8.47 3.35
C GLU A 34 -5.93 9.12 4.69
N LEU A 35 -4.98 8.58 5.45
CA LEU A 35 -4.54 9.15 6.72
C LEU A 35 -3.93 10.55 6.57
N ALA A 36 -3.14 10.78 5.52
CA ALA A 36 -2.60 12.10 5.21
C ALA A 36 -3.72 13.12 4.94
N ARG A 37 -4.75 12.74 4.16
CA ARG A 37 -5.94 13.58 3.92
C ARG A 37 -6.73 13.85 5.19
N GLU A 38 -6.89 12.85 6.05
CA GLU A 38 -7.56 13.00 7.34
C GLU A 38 -6.82 14.01 8.22
N ARG A 39 -5.49 13.90 8.30
CA ARG A 39 -4.65 14.85 9.06
C ARG A 39 -4.77 16.28 8.53
N GLU A 40 -4.70 16.47 7.22
CA GLU A 40 -4.87 17.80 6.60
C GLU A 40 -6.27 18.36 6.85
N ALA A 41 -7.31 17.52 6.81
CA ALA A 41 -8.67 17.94 7.11
C ALA A 41 -8.82 18.38 8.57
N LEU A 42 -8.26 17.61 9.51
CA LEU A 42 -8.24 17.98 10.93
C LEU A 42 -7.53 19.30 11.15
N GLN A 43 -6.36 19.53 10.52
CA GLN A 43 -5.63 20.79 10.64
C GLN A 43 -6.47 22.00 10.19
N ARG A 44 -7.16 21.89 9.05
CA ARG A 44 -8.05 22.95 8.56
C ARG A 44 -9.23 23.20 9.52
N GLN A 45 -9.90 22.14 9.96
CA GLN A 45 -11.04 22.22 10.88
C GLN A 45 -10.63 22.82 12.23
N THR A 46 -9.46 22.47 12.76
CA THR A 46 -8.94 23.03 14.01
C THR A 46 -8.67 24.51 13.88
N ALA A 47 -8.04 24.96 12.80
CA ALA A 47 -7.78 26.37 12.57
C ALA A 47 -9.08 27.18 12.46
N GLU A 48 -10.09 26.64 11.78
CA GLU A 48 -11.41 27.25 11.67
C GLU A 48 -12.12 27.34 13.03
N ALA A 49 -12.12 26.26 13.81
CA ALA A 49 -12.72 26.23 15.13
C ALA A 49 -12.06 27.23 16.09
N LEU A 50 -10.73 27.30 16.10
CA LEU A 50 -9.99 28.25 16.94
C LEU A 50 -10.26 29.71 16.55
N ARG A 51 -10.40 30.01 15.26
CA ARG A 51 -10.79 31.34 14.79
C ARG A 51 -12.20 31.70 15.30
N ALA A 52 -13.17 30.80 15.12
CA ALA A 52 -14.52 31.01 15.63
C ALA A 52 -14.57 31.21 17.17
N GLY A 53 -13.75 30.46 17.91
CA GLY A 53 -13.59 30.62 19.35
C GLY A 53 -12.98 31.96 19.79
N THR A 54 -12.15 32.55 18.93
CA THR A 54 -11.56 33.89 19.15
C THR A 54 -12.59 34.99 18.90
N ASP A 55 -13.40 34.82 17.85
CA ASP A 55 -14.39 35.80 17.43
C ASP A 55 -15.65 35.82 18.31
N ALA A 56 -15.97 34.70 18.97
CA ALA A 56 -17.18 34.54 19.78
C ALA A 56 -16.92 33.79 21.10
N PRO A 57 -16.98 34.47 22.27
CA PRO A 57 -16.75 33.85 23.57
C PRO A 57 -17.66 32.65 23.87
N ALA A 58 -18.89 32.65 23.33
CA ALA A 58 -19.86 31.58 23.52
C ALA A 58 -19.39 30.21 23.00
N VAL A 59 -18.47 30.17 22.03
CA VAL A 59 -17.95 28.93 21.44
C VAL A 59 -16.47 28.67 21.75
N ALA A 60 -15.79 29.57 22.48
CA ALA A 60 -14.36 29.47 22.79
C ALA A 60 -13.99 28.15 23.49
N LEU A 61 -14.76 27.75 24.51
CA LEU A 61 -14.50 26.52 25.25
C LEU A 61 -14.65 25.27 24.38
N ALA A 62 -15.63 25.28 23.45
CA ALA A 62 -15.84 24.19 22.51
C ALA A 62 -14.67 24.09 21.51
N ALA A 63 -14.20 25.23 21.00
CA ALA A 63 -13.06 25.32 20.10
C ALA A 63 -11.78 24.77 20.76
N GLU A 64 -11.49 25.12 22.01
CA GLU A 64 -10.34 24.58 22.74
C GLU A 64 -10.42 23.06 22.93
N ARG A 65 -11.61 22.55 23.32
CA ARG A 65 -11.83 21.11 23.50
C ARG A 65 -11.63 20.36 22.18
N PHE A 66 -12.14 20.92 21.09
CA PHE A 66 -11.94 20.38 19.75
C PHE A 66 -10.45 20.39 19.36
N GLY A 67 -9.72 21.47 19.67
CA GLY A 67 -8.26 21.55 19.48
C GLY A 67 -7.50 20.44 20.21
N ARG A 68 -7.82 20.17 21.48
CA ARG A 68 -7.21 19.06 22.25
C ARG A 68 -7.54 17.70 21.64
N TRP A 69 -8.79 17.49 21.22
CA TRP A 69 -9.21 16.25 20.58
C TRP A 69 -8.49 16.02 19.24
N THR A 70 -8.43 17.02 18.37
CA THR A 70 -7.74 16.94 17.07
C THR A 70 -6.24 16.70 17.21
N HIS A 71 -5.60 17.25 18.25
CA HIS A 71 -4.21 16.94 18.60
C HIS A 71 -4.03 15.46 18.93
N ALA A 72 -4.86 14.90 19.82
CA ALA A 72 -4.82 13.47 20.15
C ALA A 72 -5.08 12.58 18.94
N ARG A 73 -6.04 12.95 18.08
CA ARG A 73 -6.33 12.22 16.83
C ARG A 73 -5.15 12.26 15.86
N THR A 74 -4.51 13.42 15.71
CA THR A 74 -3.31 13.58 14.86
C THR A 74 -2.16 12.71 15.35
N ALA A 75 -1.94 12.63 16.66
CA ALA A 75 -0.94 11.74 17.24
C ALA A 75 -1.27 10.25 16.94
N ALA A 76 -2.54 9.86 17.05
CA ALA A 76 -2.97 8.51 16.70
C ALA A 76 -2.78 8.19 15.20
N ILE A 77 -3.04 9.16 14.31
CA ILE A 77 -2.76 9.04 12.88
C ILE A 77 -1.27 8.83 12.64
N ALA A 78 -0.39 9.60 13.27
CA ALA A 78 1.06 9.45 13.11
C ALA A 78 1.55 8.04 13.50
N VAL A 79 1.01 7.48 14.60
CA VAL A 79 1.30 6.09 14.99
C VAL A 79 0.85 5.09 13.92
N GLN A 80 -0.32 5.31 13.30
CA GLN A 80 -0.80 4.45 12.21
C GLN A 80 0.06 4.59 10.94
N GLU A 81 0.48 5.81 10.59
CA GLU A 81 1.37 6.07 9.45
C GLU A 81 2.70 5.33 9.62
N HIS A 82 3.31 5.37 10.81
CA HIS A 82 4.54 4.63 11.10
C HIS A 82 4.37 3.11 10.93
N ARG A 83 3.28 2.54 11.46
CA ARG A 83 2.99 1.10 11.29
C ARG A 83 2.80 0.72 9.83
N ILE A 84 2.17 1.60 9.04
CA ILE A 84 1.99 1.38 7.60
C ILE A 84 3.33 1.48 6.88
N ASP A 85 4.23 2.38 7.28
CA ASP A 85 5.55 2.52 6.66
C ASP A 85 6.40 1.26 6.86
N ASP A 86 6.42 0.72 8.07
CA ASP A 86 7.09 -0.56 8.35
C ASP A 86 6.49 -1.71 7.51
N ALA A 87 5.16 -1.79 7.48
CA ALA A 87 4.46 -2.82 6.69
C ALA A 87 4.71 -2.66 5.18
N ALA A 88 4.73 -1.43 4.69
CA ALA A 88 4.95 -1.11 3.28
C ALA A 88 6.40 -1.40 2.86
N ALA A 89 7.39 -1.15 3.73
CA ALA A 89 8.77 -1.53 3.47
C ALA A 89 8.91 -3.05 3.29
N ALA A 90 8.41 -3.83 4.25
CA ALA A 90 8.42 -5.29 4.15
C ALA A 90 7.63 -5.81 2.92
N GLN A 91 6.52 -5.14 2.58
CA GLN A 91 5.70 -5.49 1.41
C GLN A 91 6.39 -5.16 0.09
N LYS A 92 7.17 -4.08 0.00
CA LYS A 92 7.98 -3.73 -1.18
C LYS A 92 8.99 -4.83 -1.48
N ASP A 93 9.67 -5.35 -0.46
CA ASP A 93 10.63 -6.44 -0.63
C ASP A 93 9.95 -7.72 -1.14
N ARG A 94 8.79 -8.08 -0.57
CA ARG A 94 7.98 -9.22 -1.04
C ARG A 94 7.53 -9.05 -2.49
N ALA A 95 7.04 -7.86 -2.85
CA ALA A 95 6.62 -7.55 -4.21
C ALA A 95 7.80 -7.61 -5.19
N ALA A 96 8.96 -7.06 -4.85
CA ALA A 96 10.17 -7.12 -5.67
C ALA A 96 10.62 -8.56 -5.90
N GLN A 97 10.63 -9.40 -4.86
CA GLN A 97 10.94 -10.83 -4.99
C GLN A 97 9.93 -11.55 -5.88
N ALA A 98 8.64 -11.27 -5.74
CA ALA A 98 7.59 -11.90 -6.55
C ALA A 98 7.71 -11.51 -8.04
N VAL A 99 7.99 -10.24 -8.33
CA VAL A 99 8.29 -9.74 -9.69
C VAL A 99 9.51 -10.46 -10.26
N GLY A 100 10.61 -10.54 -9.49
CA GLY A 100 11.84 -11.22 -9.92
C GLY A 100 11.63 -12.71 -10.22
N ARG A 101 10.92 -13.43 -9.34
CA ARG A 101 10.60 -14.85 -9.54
C ARG A 101 9.76 -15.09 -10.79
N HIS A 102 8.73 -14.28 -11.00
CA HIS A 102 7.90 -14.34 -12.20
C HIS A 102 8.74 -14.11 -13.46
N HIS A 103 9.57 -13.06 -13.47
CA HIS A 103 10.43 -12.76 -14.61
C HIS A 103 11.40 -13.89 -14.96
N VAL A 104 11.99 -14.54 -13.95
CA VAL A 104 12.86 -15.71 -14.16
C VAL A 104 12.08 -16.88 -14.77
N LEU A 105 10.88 -17.17 -14.26
CA LEU A 105 10.03 -18.25 -14.77
C LEU A 105 9.58 -17.98 -16.21
N GLU A 106 9.16 -16.76 -16.54
CA GLU A 106 8.81 -16.35 -17.90
C GLU A 106 9.97 -16.62 -18.87
N ARG A 107 11.20 -16.27 -18.48
CA ARG A 107 12.41 -16.52 -19.30
C ARG A 107 12.70 -18.01 -19.49
N ILE A 108 12.52 -18.83 -18.45
CA ILE A 108 12.70 -20.29 -18.53
C ILE A 108 11.65 -20.90 -19.47
N VAL A 109 10.38 -20.52 -19.32
CA VAL A 109 9.28 -20.99 -20.18
C VAL A 109 9.51 -20.57 -21.63
N ALA A 110 9.90 -19.32 -21.88
CA ALA A 110 10.21 -18.82 -23.21
C ALA A 110 11.43 -19.53 -23.85
N ARG A 111 12.45 -19.88 -23.06
CA ARG A 111 13.59 -20.68 -23.54
C ARG A 111 13.14 -22.09 -23.95
N LEU A 112 12.40 -22.78 -23.09
CA LEU A 112 11.94 -24.15 -23.38
C LEU A 112 11.04 -24.23 -24.61
N ARG A 113 10.12 -23.26 -24.77
CA ARG A 113 9.30 -23.17 -25.99
C ARG A 113 10.13 -23.01 -27.27
N ARG A 114 11.22 -22.24 -27.21
CA ARG A 114 12.14 -22.07 -28.35
C ARG A 114 12.94 -23.34 -28.63
N ASP A 115 13.41 -24.01 -27.59
CA ASP A 115 14.18 -25.25 -27.73
C ASP A 115 13.29 -26.38 -28.31
N ASP A 116 12.04 -26.50 -27.85
CA ASP A 116 11.04 -27.43 -28.40
C ASP A 116 10.70 -27.12 -29.87
N ALA A 117 10.55 -25.84 -30.24
CA ALA A 117 10.28 -25.44 -31.62
C ALA A 117 11.45 -25.75 -32.57
N ARG A 118 12.69 -25.77 -32.07
CA ARG A 118 13.88 -26.15 -32.85
C ARG A 118 14.06 -27.66 -32.99
N MET A 119 13.47 -28.46 -32.09
CA MET A 119 13.58 -29.92 -32.09
C MET A 119 12.39 -30.64 -32.74
N ARG A 120 11.39 -29.90 -33.22
CA ARG A 120 10.33 -30.45 -34.08
C ARG A 120 10.77 -30.32 -35.56
N PRO A 121 10.82 -31.44 -36.32
CA PRO A 121 11.18 -31.43 -37.74
C PRO A 121 10.16 -30.68 -38.60
#